data_AF-A0A973DHQ0-F1
#
_entry.id   AF-A0A973DHQ0-F1
#
_cell.length_a   1.000
_cell.length_b   1.000
_cell.length_c   1.000
_cell.angle_alpha   90.00
_cell.angle_beta   90.00
_cell.angle_gamma   90.00
#
_symmetry.space_group_name_H-M   'P 1'
#
loop_
_entity.id
_entity.type
_entity.pdbx_description
1 polymer ?
#
loop_
_entity_poly.entity_id
_entity_poly.type
_entity_poly.pdbx_seq_one_letter_code
_entity_poly.pdbx_strand_id
1 'polypeptide(L)'
;LIGNTPLTHSIDTSYDDEGATANDATDGNVDVTMTGSVDSTIVNSYTLTYTATDTAGNKSTSTRIVNVIDDVAPVITLGGSSEVIHPVGTPYIDASATASDNVDEVINVITSDDVKADAIGSYTVTYNATDAADNAAITVMRTVNVVDLTAPVITLTGEAIIEHNYGDDYDDAGATATDNIDTSVTVTTTGGVNIDQINSYTITYTAEDAAGNEATAVVRTVNVSDLVGPVITLNGDSTITLGQGRDYKELGATALDVYDNEVIVIAGPIEPVGTVDNTTIAEYQLTYTATDAAGNISTLVRIVDVVEPRPFITTWQTTAAGESIAIGTDPNTYTYNFDVDWGDGTPVENYQAVYFASHTYINPGTYTVTINGALPRILMNLKGFDNNNLKLININQWGDIAWENMSYAFYQCVNATSDAIDTPDLRLVNNMKRMFEEAVNFNADISHWDVSSVMDLDKMFNGASAFNQDLSLWDISSVDDMIEMFWGSNMSTVNNDALLQTWSLQVIQHDVHDVRLGLSSKGYSTSSDAVVENLSINYNWTISSQ
;
A
#
# COMPACT_ATOMS: atom_id res chain seq x y z
N LEU A 1 -78.65 28.80 81.24
CA LEU A 1 -78.30 28.15 79.96
C LEU A 1 -77.64 26.82 80.28
N ILE A 2 -77.93 25.76 79.52
CA ILE A 2 -77.14 24.51 79.57
C ILE A 2 -76.01 24.68 78.53
N GLY A 3 -74.76 24.41 78.89
CA GLY A 3 -73.62 24.60 77.98
C GLY A 3 -73.06 26.04 77.91
N ASN A 4 -72.15 26.25 76.96
CA ASN A 4 -71.33 27.45 76.84
C ASN A 4 -72.06 28.62 76.12
N THR A 5 -71.65 29.84 76.44
CA THR A 5 -71.97 31.05 75.66
C THR A 5 -70.76 32.02 75.71
N PRO A 6 -70.19 32.43 74.57
CA PRO A 6 -70.50 31.97 73.21
C PRO A 6 -70.12 30.49 72.99
N LEU A 7 -70.83 29.82 72.06
CA LEU A 7 -70.56 28.46 71.57
C LEU A 7 -70.08 28.54 70.13
N THR A 8 -69.01 27.84 69.78
CA THR A 8 -68.52 27.71 68.41
C THR A 8 -69.13 26.47 67.75
N HIS A 9 -69.57 26.59 66.49
CA HIS A 9 -70.16 25.52 65.71
C HIS A 9 -69.58 25.53 64.30
N SER A 10 -69.20 24.37 63.76
CA SER A 10 -68.66 24.26 62.41
C SER A 10 -69.77 24.41 61.38
N ILE A 11 -69.55 25.21 60.34
CA ILE A 11 -70.47 25.39 59.22
C ILE A 11 -70.82 24.05 58.54
N ASP A 12 -72.01 23.96 57.98
CA ASP A 12 -72.61 22.79 57.30
C ASP A 12 -72.73 21.51 58.14
N THR A 13 -72.43 21.58 59.43
CA THR A 13 -72.73 20.51 60.39
C THR A 13 -74.07 20.77 61.10
N SER A 14 -74.76 19.70 61.52
CA SER A 14 -76.06 19.83 62.20
C SER A 14 -75.91 20.49 63.57
N TYR A 15 -76.62 21.61 63.80
CA TYR A 15 -76.68 22.27 65.10
C TYR A 15 -77.88 21.82 65.92
N ASP A 16 -77.62 21.23 67.08
CA ASP A 16 -78.64 20.91 68.08
C ASP A 16 -78.48 21.78 69.33
N ASP A 17 -79.53 22.48 69.73
CA ASP A 17 -79.52 23.35 70.91
C ASP A 17 -79.63 22.55 72.21
N GLU A 18 -78.63 22.67 73.10
CA GLU A 18 -78.68 22.08 74.45
C GLU A 18 -79.78 22.68 75.37
N GLY A 19 -80.36 23.81 74.97
CA GLY A 19 -81.49 24.42 75.65
C GLY A 19 -81.12 25.16 76.94
N ALA A 20 -82.14 25.45 77.75
CA ALA A 20 -81.98 26.12 79.04
C ALA A 20 -83.05 25.64 80.02
N THR A 21 -82.72 25.69 81.31
CA THR A 21 -83.65 25.45 82.43
C THR A 21 -83.87 26.72 83.22
N ALA A 22 -85.04 26.85 83.83
CA ALA A 22 -85.38 27.93 84.75
C ALA A 22 -86.11 27.38 85.98
N ASN A 23 -85.85 27.99 87.13
CA ASN A 23 -86.49 27.65 88.39
C ASN A 23 -86.89 28.95 89.09
N ASP A 24 -88.15 29.04 89.49
CA ASP A 24 -88.71 30.14 90.26
C ASP A 24 -88.86 29.76 91.73
N ALA A 25 -88.70 30.74 92.62
CA ALA A 25 -88.73 30.49 94.06
C ALA A 25 -90.11 30.06 94.59
N THR A 26 -91.19 30.38 93.87
CA THR A 26 -92.58 30.09 94.24
C THR A 26 -93.18 29.00 93.36
N ASP A 27 -92.96 29.09 92.04
CA ASP A 27 -93.56 28.19 91.05
C ASP A 27 -92.72 26.92 90.77
N GLY A 28 -91.50 26.84 91.32
CA GLY A 28 -90.59 25.73 91.05
C GLY A 28 -90.08 25.76 89.61
N ASN A 29 -89.95 24.60 88.95
CA ASN A 29 -89.49 24.57 87.57
C ASN A 29 -90.47 25.31 86.65
N VAL A 30 -89.96 26.26 85.88
CA VAL A 30 -90.74 27.05 84.93
C VAL A 30 -90.28 26.71 83.51
N ASP A 31 -91.25 26.54 82.61
CA ASP A 31 -90.99 26.26 81.20
C ASP A 31 -90.21 27.41 80.56
N VAL A 32 -89.18 27.04 79.79
CA VAL A 32 -88.36 27.97 79.03
C VAL A 32 -88.74 27.88 77.57
N THR A 33 -89.07 29.02 76.97
CA THR A 33 -89.33 29.13 75.53
C THR A 33 -88.11 29.73 74.86
N MET A 34 -87.65 29.09 73.77
CA MET A 34 -86.54 29.58 72.95
C MET A 34 -87.08 30.30 71.72
N THR A 35 -86.49 31.44 71.40
CA THR A 35 -86.73 32.20 70.16
C THR A 35 -85.38 32.51 69.50
N GLY A 36 -85.39 32.58 68.16
CA GLY A 36 -84.18 32.63 67.33
C GLY A 36 -83.92 31.30 66.63
N SER A 37 -83.00 31.31 65.67
CA SER A 37 -82.56 30.14 64.93
C SER A 37 -81.08 30.29 64.60
N VAL A 38 -80.35 29.18 64.57
CA VAL A 38 -78.99 29.12 64.01
C VAL A 38 -79.11 28.57 62.61
N ASP A 39 -78.67 29.33 61.62
CA ASP A 39 -78.47 28.79 60.28
C ASP A 39 -77.04 28.29 60.18
N SER A 40 -76.86 26.97 60.30
CA SER A 40 -75.52 26.37 60.26
C SER A 40 -74.89 26.38 58.88
N THR A 41 -75.57 26.88 57.84
CA THR A 41 -75.03 26.97 56.47
C THR A 41 -74.40 28.34 56.15
N ILE A 42 -74.43 29.28 57.08
CA ILE A 42 -73.89 30.63 56.88
C ILE A 42 -73.00 30.99 58.07
N VAL A 43 -71.72 31.30 57.80
CA VAL A 43 -70.77 31.83 58.80
C VAL A 43 -71.33 33.12 59.39
N ASN A 44 -71.74 33.09 60.66
CA ASN A 44 -72.27 34.24 61.36
C ASN A 44 -72.36 33.99 62.87
N SER A 45 -72.63 35.05 63.63
CA SER A 45 -72.97 35.00 65.04
C SER A 45 -74.49 35.06 65.22
N TYR A 46 -75.08 33.96 65.66
CA TYR A 46 -76.52 33.83 65.91
C TYR A 46 -76.81 33.99 67.40
N THR A 47 -77.88 34.72 67.73
CA THR A 47 -78.31 34.88 69.12
C THR A 47 -79.62 34.13 69.36
N LEU A 48 -79.58 33.12 70.22
CA LEU A 48 -80.77 32.43 70.74
C LEU A 48 -81.20 33.08 72.05
N THR A 49 -82.49 33.42 72.18
CA THR A 49 -83.05 34.05 73.38
C THR A 49 -84.00 33.09 74.08
N TYR A 50 -83.70 32.82 75.35
CA TYR A 50 -84.47 31.94 76.22
C TYR A 50 -85.27 32.78 77.20
N THR A 51 -86.59 32.62 77.20
CA THR A 51 -87.50 33.35 78.07
C THR A 51 -88.24 32.38 78.98
N ALA A 52 -88.11 32.57 80.28
CA ALA A 52 -88.94 31.92 81.29
C ALA A 52 -90.01 32.92 81.76
N THR A 53 -91.26 32.47 81.85
CA THR A 53 -92.39 33.28 82.33
C THR A 53 -93.09 32.56 83.48
N ASP A 54 -93.14 33.18 84.66
CA ASP A 54 -93.82 32.61 85.83
C ASP A 54 -95.36 32.64 85.69
N THR A 55 -96.09 32.02 86.62
CA THR A 55 -97.57 31.97 86.56
C THR A 55 -98.24 33.33 86.75
N ALA A 56 -97.53 34.30 87.34
CA ALA A 56 -97.96 35.68 87.50
C ALA A 56 -97.70 36.56 86.26
N GLY A 57 -96.93 36.05 85.29
CA GLY A 57 -96.59 36.72 84.04
C GLY A 57 -95.28 37.50 84.06
N ASN A 58 -94.46 37.40 85.11
CA ASN A 58 -93.13 38.02 85.15
C ASN A 58 -92.16 37.21 84.29
N LYS A 59 -91.24 37.91 83.60
CA LYS A 59 -90.32 37.29 82.63
C LYS A 59 -88.86 37.52 82.99
N SER A 60 -88.04 36.49 82.77
CA SER A 60 -86.58 36.61 82.72
C SER A 60 -86.05 36.09 81.39
N THR A 61 -84.97 36.70 80.90
CA THR A 61 -84.38 36.36 79.61
C THR A 61 -82.89 36.13 79.73
N SER A 62 -82.36 35.15 78.99
CA SER A 62 -80.93 34.94 78.79
C SER A 62 -80.64 34.62 77.33
N THR A 63 -79.43 34.92 76.87
CA THR A 63 -79.05 34.77 75.46
C THR A 63 -77.85 33.85 75.29
N ARG A 64 -77.92 32.90 74.35
CA ARG A 64 -76.74 32.18 73.85
C ARG A 64 -76.30 32.79 72.53
N ILE A 65 -75.01 33.07 72.42
CA ILE A 65 -74.38 33.41 71.14
C ILE A 65 -73.79 32.12 70.56
N VAL A 66 -74.17 31.77 69.33
CA VAL A 66 -73.61 30.65 68.56
C VAL A 66 -72.86 31.22 67.38
N ASN A 67 -71.54 31.07 67.38
CA ASN A 67 -70.68 31.48 66.29
C ASN A 67 -70.51 30.29 65.35
N VAL A 68 -71.20 30.33 64.22
CA VAL A 68 -70.94 29.40 63.11
C VAL A 68 -69.68 29.88 62.42
N ILE A 69 -68.64 29.04 62.43
CA ILE A 69 -67.32 29.33 61.84
C ILE A 69 -67.01 28.31 60.75
N ASP A 70 -66.12 28.71 59.86
CA ASP A 70 -65.48 27.80 58.93
C ASP A 70 -64.16 27.28 59.54
N ASP A 71 -64.05 25.96 59.68
CA ASP A 71 -62.90 25.27 60.28
C ASP A 71 -62.31 24.19 59.37
N VAL A 72 -62.71 24.16 58.09
CA VAL A 72 -62.23 23.20 57.10
C VAL A 72 -61.13 23.84 56.28
N ALA A 73 -59.97 23.18 56.19
CA ALA A 73 -58.88 23.68 55.37
C ALA A 73 -59.10 23.38 53.87
N PRO A 74 -58.63 24.26 52.97
CA PRO A 74 -58.74 24.04 51.54
C PRO A 74 -57.89 22.86 51.06
N VAL A 75 -58.27 22.26 49.93
CA VAL A 75 -57.55 21.14 49.30
C VAL A 75 -56.86 21.61 48.02
N ILE A 76 -55.54 21.42 47.95
CA ILE A 76 -54.73 21.75 46.76
C ILE A 76 -54.70 20.55 45.80
N THR A 77 -54.94 20.82 44.52
CA THR A 77 -54.81 19.88 43.40
C THR A 77 -53.74 20.38 42.43
N LEU A 78 -52.71 19.57 42.17
CA LEU A 78 -51.65 19.91 41.20
C LEU A 78 -52.19 19.86 39.76
N GLY A 79 -51.83 20.87 38.96
CA GLY A 79 -51.94 20.79 37.51
C GLY A 79 -50.74 20.04 36.95
N GLY A 80 -50.92 18.85 36.39
CA GLY A 80 -49.81 18.02 35.87
C GLY A 80 -49.12 17.14 36.93
N SER A 81 -47.98 16.54 36.56
CA SER A 81 -47.29 15.55 37.39
C SER A 81 -46.69 16.15 38.67
N SER A 82 -46.58 15.32 39.72
CA SER A 82 -45.85 15.63 40.95
C SER A 82 -44.33 15.50 40.80
N GLU A 83 -43.87 14.84 39.72
CA GLU A 83 -42.46 14.69 39.36
C GLU A 83 -42.27 15.04 37.87
N VAL A 84 -41.30 15.90 37.58
CA VAL A 84 -40.99 16.40 36.23
C VAL A 84 -39.50 16.23 35.95
N ILE A 85 -39.15 15.62 34.81
CA ILE A 85 -37.78 15.60 34.29
C ILE A 85 -37.64 16.78 33.33
N HIS A 86 -36.64 17.62 33.53
CA HIS A 86 -36.45 18.87 32.78
C HIS A 86 -35.03 18.95 32.20
N PRO A 87 -34.84 19.28 30.91
CA PRO A 87 -33.52 19.45 30.34
C PRO A 87 -32.85 20.73 30.86
N VAL A 88 -31.61 20.60 31.32
CA VAL A 88 -30.78 21.72 31.77
C VAL A 88 -30.63 22.79 30.68
N GLY A 89 -30.66 24.07 31.07
CA GLY A 89 -30.46 25.21 30.19
C GLY A 89 -31.70 25.62 29.38
N THR A 90 -32.84 24.93 29.55
CA THR A 90 -34.12 25.31 28.93
C THR A 90 -35.05 26.00 29.94
N PRO A 91 -35.88 26.99 29.55
CA PRO A 91 -36.80 27.64 30.49
C PRO A 91 -37.80 26.65 31.09
N TYR A 92 -37.87 26.60 32.43
CA TYR A 92 -38.91 25.86 33.15
C TYR A 92 -40.17 26.73 33.30
N ILE A 93 -41.34 26.13 33.04
CA ILE A 93 -42.65 26.76 33.26
C ILE A 93 -43.46 25.81 34.14
N ASP A 94 -43.85 26.30 35.32
CA ASP A 94 -44.64 25.51 36.25
C ASP A 94 -46.06 25.24 35.71
N ALA A 95 -46.53 24.01 35.88
CA ALA A 95 -47.87 23.60 35.44
C ALA A 95 -49.00 24.06 36.38
N SER A 96 -48.67 24.87 37.39
CA SER A 96 -49.56 25.47 38.38
C SER A 96 -50.28 24.45 39.27
N ALA A 97 -51.11 24.96 40.19
CA ALA A 97 -52.01 24.19 41.04
C ALA A 97 -53.26 25.02 41.34
N THR A 98 -54.36 24.36 41.69
CA THR A 98 -55.62 24.99 42.11
C THR A 98 -55.98 24.56 43.53
N ALA A 99 -56.71 25.39 44.26
CA ALA A 99 -57.27 25.03 45.56
C ALA A 99 -58.80 25.15 45.55
N SER A 100 -59.47 24.26 46.26
CA SER A 100 -60.93 24.28 46.45
C SER A 100 -61.28 24.05 47.91
N ASP A 101 -62.35 24.68 48.36
CA ASP A 101 -62.90 24.56 49.70
C ASP A 101 -64.43 24.41 49.64
N ASN A 102 -65.06 23.97 50.74
CA ASN A 102 -66.52 23.79 50.79
C ASN A 102 -67.29 25.10 50.98
N VAL A 103 -66.67 26.16 51.50
CA VAL A 103 -67.28 27.46 51.76
C VAL A 103 -66.80 28.51 50.75
N ASP A 104 -65.50 28.55 50.45
CA ASP A 104 -64.91 29.58 49.59
C ASP A 104 -64.92 29.23 48.10
N GLU A 105 -65.53 30.09 47.26
CA GLU A 105 -65.59 29.90 45.80
C GLU A 105 -64.24 30.13 45.10
N VAL A 106 -63.36 30.97 45.65
CA VAL A 106 -62.07 31.32 45.04
C VAL A 106 -60.98 31.36 46.11
N ILE A 107 -60.02 30.46 45.98
CA ILE A 107 -58.84 30.40 46.86
C ILE A 107 -57.58 30.58 46.02
N ASN A 108 -56.74 31.53 46.44
CA ASN A 108 -55.47 31.77 45.78
C ASN A 108 -54.44 30.75 46.26
N VAL A 109 -53.83 30.04 45.31
CA VAL A 109 -52.64 29.23 45.59
C VAL A 109 -51.41 30.13 45.54
N ILE A 110 -50.63 30.13 46.62
CA ILE A 110 -49.33 30.79 46.69
C ILE A 110 -48.27 29.77 46.29
N THR A 111 -47.63 30.02 45.15
CA THR A 111 -46.54 29.19 44.62
C THR A 111 -45.19 29.78 45.01
N SER A 112 -44.32 28.95 45.59
CA SER A 112 -42.89 29.21 45.74
C SER A 112 -42.14 28.31 44.76
N ASP A 113 -41.42 28.91 43.83
CA ASP A 113 -40.63 28.23 42.81
C ASP A 113 -39.14 28.56 43.00
N ASP A 114 -38.38 27.54 43.36
CA ASP A 114 -36.94 27.57 43.60
C ASP A 114 -36.15 26.75 42.54
N VAL A 115 -36.81 26.37 41.44
CA VAL A 115 -36.22 25.62 40.33
C VAL A 115 -35.16 26.46 39.63
N LYS A 116 -33.95 25.90 39.52
CA LYS A 116 -32.85 26.49 38.73
C LYS A 116 -32.69 25.71 37.44
N ALA A 117 -33.36 26.16 36.39
CA ALA A 117 -33.38 25.43 35.12
C ALA A 117 -32.00 25.32 34.45
N ASP A 118 -31.05 26.20 34.79
CA ASP A 118 -29.68 26.20 34.26
C ASP A 118 -28.68 25.38 35.09
N ALA A 119 -29.15 24.66 36.12
CA ALA A 119 -28.28 23.85 36.97
C ALA A 119 -28.88 22.45 37.18
N ILE A 120 -28.06 21.43 36.96
CA ILE A 120 -28.44 20.04 37.21
C ILE A 120 -28.72 19.87 38.71
N GLY A 121 -29.86 19.24 39.03
CA GLY A 121 -30.28 19.04 40.41
C GLY A 121 -31.75 18.70 40.54
N SER A 122 -32.15 18.33 41.76
CA SER A 122 -33.54 18.13 42.12
C SER A 122 -34.03 19.36 42.89
N TYR A 123 -35.08 19.99 42.38
CA TYR A 123 -35.68 21.20 42.93
C TYR A 123 -37.13 20.94 43.30
N THR A 124 -37.67 21.76 44.19
CA THR A 124 -39.06 21.64 44.65
C THR A 124 -39.83 22.90 44.31
N VAL A 125 -41.05 22.75 43.82
CA VAL A 125 -42.04 23.84 43.76
C VAL A 125 -43.06 23.57 44.86
N THR A 126 -43.31 24.56 45.72
CA THR A 126 -44.19 24.42 46.89
C THR A 126 -45.47 25.21 46.70
N TYR A 127 -46.61 24.57 46.97
CA TYR A 127 -47.94 25.18 46.88
C TYR A 127 -48.57 25.25 48.26
N ASN A 128 -48.96 26.46 48.65
CA ASN A 128 -49.69 26.73 49.88
C ASN A 128 -51.00 27.44 49.54
N ALA A 129 -52.06 27.17 50.31
CA ALA A 129 -53.34 27.84 50.18
C ALA A 129 -53.92 28.04 51.58
N THR A 130 -54.59 29.18 51.77
CA THR A 130 -55.31 29.51 53.00
C THR A 130 -56.64 30.11 52.57
N ASP A 131 -57.71 29.67 53.22
CA ASP A 131 -59.06 30.16 52.97
C ASP A 131 -59.29 31.54 53.65
N ALA A 132 -60.50 32.08 53.54
CA ALA A 132 -60.85 33.38 54.14
C ALA A 132 -60.99 33.33 55.68
N ALA A 133 -61.10 32.14 56.27
CA ALA A 133 -61.19 31.88 57.70
C ALA A 133 -59.83 31.59 58.37
N ASP A 134 -58.74 31.72 57.60
CA ASP A 134 -57.35 31.44 58.00
C ASP A 134 -57.02 29.94 58.22
N ASN A 135 -57.82 29.00 57.70
CA ASN A 135 -57.46 27.59 57.70
C ASN A 135 -56.46 27.30 56.55
N ALA A 136 -55.32 26.72 56.90
CA ALA A 136 -54.25 26.43 55.94
C ALA A 136 -54.35 25.01 55.37
N ALA A 137 -54.28 24.89 54.04
CA ALA A 137 -54.16 23.62 53.35
C ALA A 137 -52.90 22.85 53.77
N ILE A 138 -52.93 21.52 53.63
CA ILE A 138 -51.70 20.72 53.63
C ILE A 138 -50.86 21.14 52.42
N THR A 139 -49.63 21.57 52.67
CA THR A 139 -48.67 21.95 51.62
C THR A 139 -48.45 20.80 50.64
N VAL A 140 -48.54 21.11 49.33
CA VAL A 140 -48.23 20.16 48.26
C VAL A 140 -46.94 20.56 47.57
N MET A 141 -46.13 19.57 47.18
CA MET A 141 -44.84 19.80 46.51
C MET A 141 -44.81 19.12 45.14
N ARG A 142 -44.15 19.75 44.17
CA ARG A 142 -43.71 19.16 42.90
C ARG A 142 -42.19 19.07 42.89
N THR A 143 -41.65 17.91 42.54
CA THR A 143 -40.22 17.72 42.34
C THR A 143 -39.88 17.91 40.86
N VAL A 144 -38.88 18.75 40.57
CA VAL A 144 -38.35 19.00 39.23
C VAL A 144 -36.90 18.54 39.20
N ASN A 145 -36.62 17.45 38.48
CA ASN A 145 -35.29 16.90 38.28
C ASN A 145 -34.72 17.50 36.99
N VAL A 146 -33.86 18.51 37.14
CA VAL A 146 -33.12 19.10 36.02
C VAL A 146 -31.93 18.20 35.72
N VAL A 147 -31.90 17.62 34.52
CA VAL A 147 -30.90 16.65 34.08
C VAL A 147 -30.37 17.02 32.70
N ASP A 148 -29.21 16.49 32.35
CA ASP A 148 -28.72 16.57 30.99
C ASP A 148 -29.35 15.47 30.12
N LEU A 149 -29.87 15.87 28.97
CA LEU A 149 -30.54 15.00 27.99
C LEU A 149 -29.91 15.13 26.60
N THR A 150 -28.78 15.82 26.48
CA THR A 150 -28.15 16.11 25.19
C THR A 150 -27.07 15.08 24.93
N ALA A 151 -27.16 14.36 23.81
CA ALA A 151 -26.10 13.43 23.43
C ALA A 151 -24.86 14.18 22.90
N PRO A 152 -23.65 13.63 23.10
CA PRO A 152 -22.44 14.21 22.54
C PRO A 152 -22.41 14.08 21.01
N VAL A 153 -21.61 14.94 20.37
CA VAL A 153 -21.42 14.96 18.91
C VAL A 153 -20.01 14.46 18.57
N ILE A 154 -19.92 13.41 17.75
CA ILE A 154 -18.66 12.84 17.27
C ILE A 154 -18.23 13.53 15.95
N THR A 155 -16.96 13.90 15.86
CA THR A 155 -16.31 14.43 14.66
C THR A 155 -15.11 13.55 14.30
N LEU A 156 -15.09 12.96 13.10
CA LEU A 156 -13.94 12.20 12.59
C LEU A 156 -12.72 13.11 12.41
N THR A 157 -11.55 12.61 12.78
CA THR A 157 -10.28 13.23 12.40
C THR A 157 -9.82 12.60 11.09
N GLY A 158 -9.82 13.34 9.99
CA GLY A 158 -9.48 12.83 8.65
C GLY A 158 -10.69 12.29 7.88
N GLU A 159 -10.43 11.60 6.77
CA GLU A 159 -11.47 11.16 5.83
C GLU A 159 -12.36 10.04 6.40
N ALA A 160 -13.60 9.97 5.89
CA ALA A 160 -14.55 8.90 6.25
C ALA A 160 -14.35 7.62 5.43
N ILE A 161 -13.73 7.72 4.25
CA ILE A 161 -13.36 6.60 3.39
C ILE A 161 -11.87 6.71 3.08
N ILE A 162 -11.12 5.66 3.37
CA ILE A 162 -9.68 5.57 3.11
C ILE A 162 -9.44 4.41 2.14
N GLU A 163 -8.82 4.70 1.00
CA GLU A 163 -8.22 3.67 0.14
C GLU A 163 -6.81 3.40 0.66
N HIS A 164 -6.55 2.16 1.06
CA HIS A 164 -5.32 1.76 1.71
C HIS A 164 -4.65 0.66 0.91
N ASN A 165 -3.35 0.78 0.69
CA ASN A 165 -2.59 -0.23 -0.05
C ASN A 165 -2.41 -1.48 0.82
N TYR A 166 -2.55 -2.65 0.20
CA TYR A 166 -2.34 -3.93 0.84
C TYR A 166 -0.94 -4.03 1.47
N GLY A 167 -0.87 -4.55 2.70
CA GLY A 167 0.39 -4.80 3.43
C GLY A 167 1.10 -3.56 4.00
N ASP A 168 0.68 -2.35 3.64
CA ASP A 168 1.22 -1.14 4.26
C ASP A 168 0.66 -0.94 5.68
N ASP A 169 1.48 -0.38 6.58
CA ASP A 169 1.05 -0.05 7.95
C ASP A 169 -0.14 0.93 7.93
N TYR A 170 -1.17 0.63 8.72
CA TYR A 170 -2.35 1.49 8.88
C TYR A 170 -2.52 1.96 10.33
N ASP A 171 -2.44 3.27 10.53
CA ASP A 171 -2.78 3.93 11.79
C ASP A 171 -4.06 4.74 11.63
N ASP A 172 -5.07 4.44 12.46
CA ASP A 172 -6.33 5.17 12.44
C ASP A 172 -6.17 6.58 13.03
N ALA A 173 -6.59 7.60 12.27
CA ALA A 173 -6.53 8.99 12.71
C ALA A 173 -7.51 9.32 13.86
N GLY A 174 -8.44 8.42 14.15
CA GLY A 174 -9.39 8.54 15.26
C GLY A 174 -10.53 9.51 15.01
N ALA A 175 -11.18 9.90 16.11
CA ALA A 175 -12.27 10.86 16.17
C ALA A 175 -12.25 11.60 17.51
N THR A 176 -12.97 12.72 17.59
CA THR A 176 -13.18 13.50 18.81
C THR A 176 -14.67 13.60 19.12
N ALA A 177 -15.03 13.85 20.37
CA ALA A 177 -16.42 14.10 20.78
C ALA A 177 -16.51 15.38 21.60
N THR A 178 -17.58 16.15 21.38
CA THR A 178 -17.89 17.37 22.13
C THR A 178 -19.32 17.32 22.66
N ASP A 179 -19.51 17.92 23.83
CA ASP A 179 -20.80 18.03 24.50
C ASP A 179 -21.04 19.50 24.93
N ASN A 180 -22.30 19.89 25.11
CA ASN A 180 -22.68 21.22 25.58
C ASN A 180 -22.54 21.41 27.09
N ILE A 181 -22.55 20.34 27.88
CA ILE A 181 -22.41 20.35 29.34
C ILE A 181 -21.08 19.74 29.77
N ASP A 182 -20.70 18.59 29.22
CA ASP A 182 -19.48 17.91 29.61
C ASP A 182 -18.22 18.50 28.99
N THR A 183 -17.24 18.85 29.84
CA THR A 183 -15.97 19.45 29.38
C THR A 183 -15.07 18.49 28.61
N SER A 184 -15.30 17.19 28.77
CA SER A 184 -14.54 16.14 28.08
C SER A 184 -15.42 14.89 27.90
N VAL A 185 -15.54 14.43 26.66
CA VAL A 185 -16.20 13.17 26.32
C VAL A 185 -15.20 12.24 25.65
N THR A 186 -15.15 10.99 26.10
CA THR A 186 -14.22 9.99 25.56
C THR A 186 -14.86 9.26 24.39
N VAL A 187 -14.15 9.17 23.27
CA VAL A 187 -14.54 8.33 22.14
C VAL A 187 -14.06 6.91 22.39
N THR A 188 -14.97 5.95 22.23
CA THR A 188 -14.64 4.52 22.19
C THR A 188 -14.61 4.05 20.74
N THR A 189 -13.55 3.33 20.37
CA THR A 189 -13.35 2.81 19.03
C THR A 189 -13.52 1.29 19.02
N THR A 190 -14.30 0.77 18.08
CA THR A 190 -14.49 -0.67 17.87
C THR A 190 -14.34 -1.03 16.39
N GLY A 191 -14.01 -2.28 16.11
CA GLY A 191 -13.58 -2.72 14.78
C GLY A 191 -12.08 -2.66 14.60
N GLY A 192 -11.61 -2.93 13.39
CA GLY A 192 -10.20 -2.95 13.04
C GLY A 192 -10.00 -3.26 11.56
N VAL A 193 -8.82 -2.95 11.06
CA VAL A 193 -8.42 -3.17 9.67
C VAL A 193 -7.40 -4.30 9.65
N ASN A 194 -7.61 -5.31 8.81
CA ASN A 194 -6.59 -6.30 8.52
C ASN A 194 -5.90 -5.90 7.21
N ILE A 195 -4.71 -5.30 7.32
CA ILE A 195 -3.94 -4.80 6.18
C ILE A 195 -3.41 -5.93 5.27
N ASP A 196 -3.35 -7.15 5.79
CA ASP A 196 -2.90 -8.34 5.06
C ASP A 196 -4.06 -9.07 4.36
N GLN A 197 -5.21 -8.42 4.20
CA GLN A 197 -6.35 -8.99 3.49
C GLN A 197 -7.10 -7.90 2.71
N ILE A 198 -7.20 -8.08 1.39
CA ILE A 198 -8.01 -7.21 0.53
C ILE A 198 -9.48 -7.35 0.90
N ASN A 199 -10.03 -6.27 1.46
CA ASN A 199 -11.41 -6.17 1.87
C ASN A 199 -11.75 -4.73 2.25
N SER A 200 -13.05 -4.49 2.49
CA SER A 200 -13.52 -3.27 3.12
C SER A 200 -13.73 -3.51 4.62
N TYR A 201 -13.09 -2.69 5.45
CA TYR A 201 -13.15 -2.75 6.90
C TYR A 201 -13.89 -1.53 7.45
N THR A 202 -14.59 -1.71 8.58
CA THR A 202 -15.32 -0.62 9.23
C THR A 202 -14.81 -0.43 10.65
N ILE A 203 -14.44 0.82 10.97
CA ILE A 203 -14.13 1.29 12.32
C ILE A 203 -15.32 2.10 12.79
N THR A 204 -15.84 1.79 13.97
CA THR A 204 -17.01 2.46 14.56
C THR A 204 -16.59 3.24 15.80
N TYR A 205 -16.97 4.52 15.84
CA TYR A 205 -16.74 5.43 16.95
C TYR A 205 -18.05 5.68 17.68
N THR A 206 -18.05 5.46 18.99
CA THR A 206 -19.15 5.76 19.90
C THR A 206 -18.67 6.68 21.01
N ALA A 207 -19.60 7.41 21.62
CA ALA A 207 -19.32 8.29 22.74
C ALA A 207 -20.56 8.36 23.64
N GLU A 208 -20.34 8.41 24.94
CA GLU A 208 -21.38 8.55 25.96
C GLU A 208 -20.92 9.66 26.92
N ASP A 209 -21.84 10.55 27.26
CA ASP A 209 -21.58 11.65 28.21
C ASP A 209 -21.66 11.17 29.68
N ALA A 210 -21.48 12.06 30.65
CA ALA A 210 -21.54 11.69 32.07
C ALA A 210 -22.97 11.41 32.58
N ALA A 211 -23.99 11.85 31.84
CA ALA A 211 -25.41 11.63 32.15
C ALA A 211 -25.96 10.34 31.52
N GLY A 212 -25.19 9.67 30.66
CA GLY A 212 -25.56 8.44 29.97
C GLY A 212 -26.23 8.65 28.61
N ASN A 213 -26.14 9.84 28.01
CA ASN A 213 -26.64 10.10 26.67
C ASN A 213 -25.63 9.60 25.63
N GLU A 214 -26.09 8.73 24.72
CA GLU A 214 -25.24 8.13 23.68
C GLU A 214 -25.25 8.96 22.39
N ALA A 215 -24.07 9.27 21.86
CA ALA A 215 -23.91 9.86 20.53
C ALA A 215 -24.42 8.91 19.43
N THR A 216 -24.89 9.48 18.31
CA THR A 216 -25.05 8.69 17.09
C THR A 216 -23.68 8.20 16.63
N ALA A 217 -23.52 6.88 16.49
CA ALA A 217 -22.26 6.28 16.07
C ALA A 217 -21.82 6.79 14.69
N VAL A 218 -20.53 7.08 14.55
CA VAL A 218 -19.90 7.48 13.28
C VAL A 218 -18.97 6.36 12.83
N VAL A 219 -18.87 6.13 11.53
CA VAL A 219 -18.04 5.07 10.96
C VAL A 219 -17.00 5.60 10.00
N ARG A 220 -15.83 4.95 9.99
CA ARG A 220 -14.81 5.07 8.95
C ARG A 220 -14.72 3.75 8.20
N THR A 221 -14.71 3.84 6.87
CA THR A 221 -14.48 2.70 5.99
C THR A 221 -13.06 2.74 5.47
N VAL A 222 -12.34 1.62 5.58
CA VAL A 222 -11.00 1.45 5.05
C VAL A 222 -11.03 0.33 4.02
N ASN A 223 -10.82 0.68 2.75
CA ASN A 223 -10.78 -0.24 1.63
C ASN A 223 -9.33 -0.64 1.39
N VAL A 224 -8.96 -1.84 1.84
CA VAL A 224 -7.63 -2.41 1.58
C VAL A 224 -7.67 -3.03 0.20
N SER A 225 -6.82 -2.53 -0.71
CA SER A 225 -6.71 -3.00 -2.10
C SER A 225 -5.26 -2.94 -2.56
N ASP A 226 -4.94 -3.67 -3.62
CA ASP A 226 -3.63 -3.58 -4.25
C ASP A 226 -3.57 -2.33 -5.14
N LEU A 227 -2.70 -1.38 -4.80
CA LEU A 227 -2.53 -0.10 -5.48
C LEU A 227 -1.18 0.03 -6.19
N VAL A 228 -0.39 -1.05 -6.26
CA VAL A 228 0.96 -1.05 -6.81
C VAL A 228 1.01 -1.85 -8.10
N GLY A 229 1.67 -1.31 -9.12
CA GLY A 229 1.84 -2.00 -10.40
C GLY A 229 3.03 -2.97 -10.43
N PRO A 230 3.07 -3.88 -11.42
CA PRO A 230 4.13 -4.89 -11.51
C PRO A 230 5.51 -4.28 -11.74
N VAL A 231 6.57 -4.94 -11.31
CA VAL A 231 7.96 -4.56 -11.62
C VAL A 231 8.40 -5.26 -12.91
N ILE A 232 8.71 -4.48 -13.96
CA ILE A 232 9.23 -5.00 -15.24
C ILE A 232 10.77 -5.08 -15.19
N THR A 233 11.33 -6.22 -15.60
CA THR A 233 12.77 -6.45 -15.76
C THR A 233 13.08 -6.84 -17.21
N LEU A 234 13.93 -6.06 -17.90
CA LEU A 234 14.36 -6.38 -19.27
C LEU A 234 15.32 -7.58 -19.27
N ASN A 235 15.19 -8.43 -20.30
CA ASN A 235 16.22 -9.43 -20.57
C ASN A 235 17.35 -8.76 -21.36
N GLY A 236 18.52 -8.59 -20.76
CA GLY A 236 19.64 -7.85 -21.37
C GLY A 236 19.51 -6.33 -21.23
N ASP A 237 20.32 -5.60 -21.98
CA ASP A 237 20.55 -4.16 -21.75
C ASP A 237 19.35 -3.27 -22.11
N SER A 238 19.14 -2.22 -21.32
CA SER A 238 18.10 -1.21 -21.58
C SER A 238 18.40 -0.33 -22.80
N THR A 239 19.65 -0.31 -23.26
CA THR A 239 20.08 0.35 -24.50
C THR A 239 20.94 -0.62 -25.30
N ILE A 240 20.58 -0.82 -26.57
CA ILE A 240 21.30 -1.67 -27.52
C ILE A 240 21.80 -0.81 -28.67
N THR A 241 23.11 -0.81 -28.92
CA THR A 241 23.67 -0.22 -30.14
C THR A 241 23.67 -1.27 -31.24
N LEU A 242 23.05 -0.95 -32.38
CA LEU A 242 22.91 -1.85 -33.52
C LEU A 242 23.53 -1.21 -34.77
N GLY A 243 24.51 -1.86 -35.39
CA GLY A 243 25.01 -1.41 -36.69
C GLY A 243 23.91 -1.43 -37.75
N GLN A 244 23.84 -0.40 -38.60
CA GLN A 244 22.88 -0.31 -39.69
C GLN A 244 22.88 -1.59 -40.57
N GLY A 245 21.68 -2.06 -40.90
CA GLY A 245 21.43 -3.24 -41.72
C GLY A 245 21.54 -4.57 -40.98
N ARG A 246 21.88 -4.57 -39.69
CA ARG A 246 22.00 -5.79 -38.87
C ARG A 246 20.65 -6.27 -38.37
N ASP A 247 20.43 -7.58 -38.36
CA ASP A 247 19.22 -8.16 -37.78
C ASP A 247 19.14 -7.88 -36.26
N TYR A 248 17.97 -7.42 -35.84
CA TYR A 248 17.63 -7.21 -34.43
C TYR A 248 16.68 -8.31 -33.97
N LYS A 249 17.05 -9.01 -32.89
CA LYS A 249 16.18 -9.96 -32.21
C LYS A 249 15.96 -9.47 -30.79
N GLU A 250 14.70 -9.20 -30.47
CA GLU A 250 14.29 -8.79 -29.13
C GLU A 250 14.44 -9.94 -28.13
N LEU A 251 14.98 -9.64 -26.94
CA LEU A 251 15.17 -10.61 -25.85
C LEU A 251 13.96 -10.65 -24.89
N GLY A 252 13.06 -9.69 -25.01
CA GLY A 252 11.85 -9.54 -24.22
C GLY A 252 12.10 -8.93 -22.84
N ALA A 253 11.09 -9.05 -21.99
CA ALA A 253 11.15 -8.67 -20.59
C ALA A 253 10.29 -9.65 -19.77
N THR A 254 10.50 -9.67 -18.46
CA THR A 254 9.62 -10.32 -17.49
C THR A 254 8.96 -9.26 -16.61
N ALA A 255 7.80 -9.55 -16.04
CA ALA A 255 7.21 -8.71 -14.99
C ALA A 255 6.82 -9.58 -13.80
N LEU A 256 7.18 -9.11 -12.63
CA LEU A 256 6.84 -9.72 -11.35
C LEU A 256 5.97 -8.74 -10.58
N ASP A 257 4.93 -9.27 -9.97
CA ASP A 257 4.13 -8.54 -9.01
C ASP A 257 4.13 -9.27 -7.68
N VAL A 258 4.15 -8.48 -6.61
CA VAL A 258 4.27 -8.98 -5.25
C VAL A 258 2.89 -8.82 -4.62
N TYR A 259 2.15 -9.91 -4.63
CA TYR A 259 0.84 -10.03 -3.98
C TYR A 259 0.96 -11.05 -2.85
N ASP A 260 0.67 -10.68 -1.61
CA ASP A 260 0.66 -11.61 -0.46
C ASP A 260 1.95 -12.44 -0.30
N ASN A 261 3.12 -11.81 -0.51
CA ASN A 261 4.43 -12.47 -0.54
C ASN A 261 4.59 -13.61 -1.57
N GLU A 262 3.64 -13.76 -2.50
CA GLU A 262 3.70 -14.67 -3.63
C GLU A 262 4.15 -13.89 -4.87
N VAL A 263 5.25 -14.36 -5.47
CA VAL A 263 5.76 -13.78 -6.72
C VAL A 263 4.89 -14.28 -7.86
N ILE A 264 3.98 -13.44 -8.35
CA ILE A 264 3.16 -13.76 -9.52
C ILE A 264 3.91 -13.29 -10.76
N VAL A 265 4.25 -14.24 -11.63
CA VAL A 265 4.68 -13.93 -13.00
C VAL A 265 3.43 -13.52 -13.78
N ILE A 266 3.13 -12.22 -13.81
CA ILE A 266 1.96 -11.69 -14.52
C ILE A 266 2.07 -11.94 -16.02
N ALA A 267 3.30 -11.95 -16.53
CA ALA A 267 3.57 -12.26 -17.90
C ALA A 267 4.84 -13.10 -18.00
N GLY A 268 4.78 -14.18 -18.80
CA GLY A 268 5.96 -14.70 -19.48
C GLY A 268 6.60 -13.61 -20.36
N PRO A 269 7.40 -13.93 -21.39
CA PRO A 269 8.05 -12.89 -22.20
C PRO A 269 7.05 -11.81 -22.64
N ILE A 270 7.22 -10.58 -22.16
CA ILE A 270 6.41 -9.43 -22.56
C ILE A 270 6.94 -8.99 -23.91
N GLU A 271 6.09 -9.11 -24.92
CA GLU A 271 6.38 -8.54 -26.24
C GLU A 271 6.25 -7.01 -26.17
N PRO A 272 7.28 -6.27 -26.59
CA PRO A 272 7.19 -4.81 -26.60
C PRO A 272 6.27 -4.31 -27.72
N VAL A 273 5.73 -3.11 -27.52
CA VAL A 273 5.12 -2.32 -28.58
C VAL A 273 6.20 -1.44 -29.22
N GLY A 274 6.31 -1.54 -30.54
CA GLY A 274 7.27 -0.80 -31.34
C GLY A 274 7.91 -1.69 -32.40
N THR A 275 8.64 -1.09 -33.33
CA THR A 275 9.42 -1.81 -34.34
C THR A 275 10.75 -1.11 -34.52
N VAL A 276 11.82 -1.89 -34.69
CA VAL A 276 13.14 -1.37 -35.03
C VAL A 276 13.31 -1.46 -36.54
N ASP A 277 13.48 -0.32 -37.21
CA ASP A 277 13.97 -0.31 -38.60
C ASP A 277 15.51 -0.28 -38.56
N ASN A 278 16.11 -1.44 -38.77
CA ASN A 278 17.56 -1.57 -38.78
C ASN A 278 18.23 -0.92 -40.00
N THR A 279 17.47 -0.49 -41.02
CA THR A 279 18.04 0.11 -42.23
C THR A 279 18.26 1.60 -42.12
N THR A 280 17.71 2.25 -41.10
CA THR A 280 17.79 3.70 -40.92
C THR A 280 18.47 4.03 -39.60
N ILE A 281 19.56 4.80 -39.66
CA ILE A 281 20.27 5.31 -38.48
C ILE A 281 19.35 6.23 -37.68
N ALA A 282 18.95 5.78 -36.50
CA ALA A 282 18.05 6.46 -35.57
C ALA A 282 17.93 5.67 -34.26
N GLU A 283 17.40 6.32 -33.23
CA GLU A 283 16.96 5.66 -32.01
C GLU A 283 15.52 5.14 -32.18
N TYR A 284 15.31 3.87 -31.82
CA TYR A 284 14.01 3.21 -31.78
C TYR A 284 13.66 2.85 -30.34
N GLN A 285 12.41 3.12 -29.94
CA GLN A 285 11.92 2.80 -28.60
C GLN A 285 10.97 1.62 -28.65
N LEU A 286 11.24 0.64 -27.79
CA LEU A 286 10.40 -0.52 -27.55
C LEU A 286 9.80 -0.38 -26.15
N THR A 287 8.47 -0.28 -26.06
CA THR A 287 7.75 -0.06 -24.79
C THR A 287 7.14 -1.35 -24.30
N TYR A 288 7.47 -1.73 -23.07
CA TYR A 288 6.88 -2.86 -22.35
C TYR A 288 5.82 -2.31 -21.40
N THR A 289 4.68 -2.97 -21.35
CA THR A 289 3.59 -2.64 -20.43
C THR A 289 3.14 -3.90 -19.72
N ALA A 290 3.04 -3.82 -18.39
CA ALA A 290 2.50 -4.88 -17.55
C ALA A 290 1.33 -4.32 -16.74
N THR A 291 0.30 -5.16 -16.55
CA THR A 291 -0.89 -4.82 -15.78
C THR A 291 -1.25 -5.99 -14.90
N ASP A 292 -1.41 -5.76 -13.60
CA ASP A 292 -1.84 -6.79 -12.65
C ASP A 292 -3.35 -7.05 -12.68
N ALA A 293 -3.80 -7.93 -11.78
CA ALA A 293 -5.20 -8.31 -11.65
C ALA A 293 -6.08 -7.20 -11.04
N ALA A 294 -5.49 -6.29 -10.26
CA ALA A 294 -6.16 -5.10 -9.71
C ALA A 294 -6.28 -3.98 -10.76
N GLY A 295 -5.52 -4.07 -11.85
CA GLY A 295 -5.50 -3.12 -12.96
C GLY A 295 -4.43 -2.05 -12.82
N ASN A 296 -3.46 -2.17 -11.90
CA ASN A 296 -2.35 -1.23 -11.83
C ASN A 296 -1.35 -1.50 -12.96
N ILE A 297 -0.74 -0.45 -13.49
CA ILE A 297 0.02 -0.50 -14.75
C ILE A 297 1.44 -0.01 -14.51
N SER A 298 2.40 -0.75 -15.05
CA SER A 298 3.81 -0.34 -15.15
C SER A 298 4.27 -0.33 -16.59
N THR A 299 5.18 0.59 -16.91
CA THR A 299 5.79 0.71 -18.24
C THR A 299 7.30 0.84 -18.16
N LEU A 300 8.01 0.21 -19.09
CA LEU A 300 9.47 0.31 -19.22
C LEU A 300 9.84 0.44 -20.70
N VAL A 301 10.94 1.13 -21.02
CA VAL A 301 11.40 1.35 -22.40
C VAL A 301 12.79 0.74 -22.59
N ARG A 302 12.97 0.01 -23.69
CA ARG A 302 14.28 -0.32 -24.26
C ARG A 302 14.56 0.59 -25.45
N ILE A 303 15.78 1.10 -25.53
CA ILE A 303 16.27 1.90 -26.65
C ILE A 303 17.13 1.01 -27.54
N VAL A 304 16.87 1.03 -28.84
CA VAL A 304 17.74 0.44 -29.86
C VAL A 304 18.28 1.58 -30.73
N ASP A 305 19.54 1.91 -30.52
CA ASP A 305 20.24 2.97 -31.25
C ASP A 305 20.90 2.36 -32.49
N VAL A 306 20.30 2.60 -33.66
CA VAL A 306 20.85 2.16 -34.94
C VAL A 306 21.89 3.16 -35.39
N VAL A 307 23.15 2.75 -35.42
CA VAL A 307 24.30 3.61 -35.71
C VAL A 307 25.02 3.18 -36.99
N GLU A 308 25.91 4.04 -37.48
CA GLU A 308 26.80 3.67 -38.59
C GLU A 308 27.69 2.48 -38.21
N PRO A 309 27.76 1.41 -39.03
CA PRO A 309 28.56 0.23 -38.72
C PRO A 309 30.04 0.57 -38.56
N ARG A 310 30.63 0.12 -37.47
CA ARG A 310 32.06 0.24 -37.20
C ARG A 310 32.84 -0.77 -38.05
N PRO A 311 33.95 -0.39 -38.68
CA PRO A 311 34.77 -1.31 -39.45
C PRO A 311 35.51 -2.33 -38.58
N PHE A 312 35.87 -3.46 -39.19
CA PHE A 312 36.94 -4.32 -38.68
C PHE A 312 38.29 -3.69 -39.01
N ILE A 313 39.11 -3.44 -38.00
CA ILE A 313 40.39 -2.74 -38.14
C ILE A 313 41.52 -3.65 -37.68
N THR A 314 42.53 -3.80 -38.55
CA THR A 314 43.71 -4.62 -38.28
C THR A 314 44.98 -3.89 -38.67
N THR A 315 46.08 -4.27 -38.03
CA THR A 315 47.42 -3.77 -38.38
C THR A 315 48.24 -4.92 -38.94
N TRP A 316 48.90 -4.64 -40.06
CA TRP A 316 49.72 -5.60 -40.80
C TRP A 316 51.12 -5.06 -41.06
N GLN A 317 52.10 -5.94 -41.26
CA GLN A 317 53.47 -5.58 -41.57
C GLN A 317 53.97 -6.28 -42.84
N THR A 318 54.52 -5.49 -43.77
CA THR A 318 55.30 -5.98 -44.90
C THR A 318 56.78 -5.65 -44.69
N THR A 319 57.66 -6.57 -45.07
CA THR A 319 59.11 -6.46 -44.78
C THR A 319 59.95 -6.10 -45.99
N ALA A 320 59.44 -6.36 -47.19
CA ALA A 320 60.06 -6.02 -48.46
C ALA A 320 59.08 -5.33 -49.41
N ALA A 321 59.63 -4.51 -50.31
CA ALA A 321 58.88 -3.89 -51.40
C ALA A 321 58.26 -4.97 -52.31
N GLY A 322 57.00 -4.77 -52.71
CA GLY A 322 56.26 -5.68 -53.58
C GLY A 322 55.63 -6.87 -52.85
N GLU A 323 55.65 -6.89 -51.51
CA GLU A 323 54.88 -7.86 -50.74
C GLU A 323 53.38 -7.54 -50.78
N SER A 324 52.54 -8.57 -50.78
CA SER A 324 51.09 -8.43 -50.72
C SER A 324 50.50 -8.83 -49.38
N ILE A 325 49.40 -8.20 -48.99
CA ILE A 325 48.48 -8.68 -47.95
C ILE A 325 47.25 -9.23 -48.65
N ALA A 326 46.72 -10.34 -48.13
CA ALA A 326 45.49 -10.94 -48.64
C ALA A 326 44.52 -11.29 -47.51
N ILE A 327 43.25 -11.05 -47.77
CA ILE A 327 42.10 -11.39 -46.93
C ILE A 327 41.35 -12.50 -47.64
N GLY A 328 41.41 -13.72 -47.11
CA GLY A 328 40.78 -14.88 -47.74
C GLY A 328 39.31 -14.99 -47.42
N THR A 329 38.57 -15.52 -48.38
CA THR A 329 37.10 -15.60 -48.37
C THR A 329 36.65 -16.95 -48.94
N ASP A 330 35.39 -17.33 -48.68
CA ASP A 330 34.77 -18.55 -49.18
C ASP A 330 33.44 -18.25 -49.91
N PRO A 331 33.51 -17.70 -51.14
CA PRO A 331 32.34 -17.23 -51.88
C PRO A 331 31.41 -18.36 -52.35
N ASN A 332 31.82 -19.63 -52.18
CA ASN A 332 30.97 -20.79 -52.49
C ASN A 332 29.95 -21.05 -51.37
N THR A 333 30.27 -20.65 -50.13
CA THR A 333 29.47 -20.92 -48.94
C THR A 333 28.75 -19.66 -48.46
N TYR A 334 29.41 -18.50 -48.55
CA TYR A 334 28.89 -17.24 -48.00
C TYR A 334 28.83 -16.15 -49.06
N THR A 335 27.98 -15.14 -48.81
CA THR A 335 27.88 -13.95 -49.66
C THR A 335 28.78 -12.86 -49.10
N TYR A 336 29.69 -12.33 -49.92
CA TYR A 336 30.56 -11.22 -49.53
C TYR A 336 30.13 -9.95 -50.27
N ASN A 337 30.31 -8.82 -49.61
CA ASN A 337 30.25 -7.49 -50.21
C ASN A 337 30.89 -6.51 -49.22
N PHE A 338 32.20 -6.38 -49.30
CA PHE A 338 32.97 -5.58 -48.37
C PHE A 338 33.95 -4.66 -49.08
N ASP A 339 34.20 -3.53 -48.46
CA ASP A 339 35.14 -2.51 -48.88
C ASP A 339 36.40 -2.62 -48.03
N VAL A 340 37.58 -2.54 -48.68
CA VAL A 340 38.87 -2.57 -48.01
C VAL A 340 39.63 -1.27 -48.27
N ASP A 341 39.98 -0.56 -47.20
CA ASP A 341 41.04 0.44 -47.20
C ASP A 341 42.34 -0.24 -46.77
N TRP A 342 43.31 -0.31 -47.67
CA TRP A 342 44.59 -0.96 -47.44
C TRP A 342 45.59 -0.09 -46.64
N GLY A 343 45.24 1.16 -46.30
CA GLY A 343 46.01 1.97 -45.37
C GLY A 343 47.31 2.58 -45.93
N ASP A 344 47.52 2.51 -47.25
CA ASP A 344 48.66 3.12 -47.94
C ASP A 344 48.29 4.37 -48.77
N GLY A 345 47.03 4.82 -48.66
CA GLY A 345 46.48 5.97 -49.37
C GLY A 345 45.96 5.66 -50.77
N THR A 346 45.96 4.38 -51.19
CA THR A 346 45.23 3.96 -52.39
C THR A 346 43.72 4.05 -52.19
N PRO A 347 42.91 4.19 -53.27
CA PRO A 347 41.46 4.20 -53.15
C PRO A 347 40.92 2.91 -52.54
N VAL A 348 39.84 3.04 -51.77
CA VAL A 348 39.08 1.91 -51.21
C VAL A 348 38.59 1.00 -52.33
N GLU A 349 38.71 -0.31 -52.14
CA GLU A 349 38.35 -1.34 -53.12
C GLU A 349 37.19 -2.21 -52.61
N ASN A 350 36.22 -2.50 -53.49
CA ASN A 350 35.07 -3.35 -53.17
C ASN A 350 35.26 -4.79 -53.67
N TYR A 351 34.86 -5.77 -52.85
CA TYR A 351 34.98 -7.20 -53.10
C TYR A 351 33.69 -7.96 -52.77
N GLN A 352 33.22 -8.83 -53.68
CA GLN A 352 31.93 -9.52 -53.54
C GLN A 352 31.95 -11.04 -53.71
N ALA A 353 32.60 -11.55 -54.76
CA ALA A 353 32.60 -12.99 -55.07
C ALA A 353 34.01 -13.46 -55.47
N VAL A 354 34.99 -13.09 -54.65
CA VAL A 354 36.39 -13.47 -54.82
C VAL A 354 36.76 -14.53 -53.79
N TYR A 355 37.82 -15.31 -54.03
CA TYR A 355 38.41 -16.22 -53.04
C TYR A 355 39.40 -15.52 -52.11
N PHE A 356 39.84 -14.33 -52.49
CA PHE A 356 40.64 -13.43 -51.65
C PHE A 356 40.55 -12.01 -52.19
N ALA A 357 40.58 -11.03 -51.30
CA ALA A 357 40.96 -9.66 -51.59
C ALA A 357 42.47 -9.52 -51.36
N SER A 358 43.20 -8.82 -52.22
CA SER A 358 44.66 -8.67 -52.03
C SER A 358 45.21 -7.38 -52.59
N HIS A 359 46.19 -6.81 -51.90
CA HIS A 359 46.88 -5.60 -52.31
C HIS A 359 48.38 -5.73 -52.19
N THR A 360 49.12 -5.11 -53.12
CA THR A 360 50.58 -5.17 -53.17
C THR A 360 51.19 -3.83 -52.81
N TYR A 361 52.04 -3.81 -51.78
CA TYR A 361 52.62 -2.60 -51.24
C TYR A 361 53.94 -2.28 -51.94
N ILE A 362 54.04 -1.06 -52.49
CA ILE A 362 55.25 -0.60 -53.18
C ILE A 362 56.43 -0.46 -52.20
N ASN A 363 56.15 0.01 -50.98
CA ASN A 363 57.15 0.18 -49.93
C ASN A 363 56.87 -0.83 -48.82
N PRO A 364 57.91 -1.36 -48.14
CA PRO A 364 57.70 -2.10 -46.90
C PRO A 364 57.22 -1.14 -45.79
N GLY A 365 56.41 -1.65 -44.87
CA GLY A 365 55.88 -0.83 -43.79
C GLY A 365 54.83 -1.53 -42.94
N THR A 366 54.31 -0.77 -41.99
CA THR A 366 53.17 -1.16 -41.17
C THR A 366 51.94 -0.42 -41.67
N TYR A 367 50.85 -1.15 -41.90
CA TYR A 367 49.63 -0.65 -42.53
C TYR A 367 48.42 -0.97 -41.69
N THR A 368 47.53 0.00 -41.53
CA THR A 368 46.23 -0.18 -40.89
C THR A 368 45.20 -0.49 -41.96
N VAL A 369 44.73 -1.74 -42.00
CA VAL A 369 43.73 -2.21 -42.95
C VAL A 369 42.36 -2.12 -42.30
N THR A 370 41.44 -1.45 -42.98
CA THR A 370 40.06 -1.22 -42.52
C THR A 370 39.10 -1.93 -43.46
N ILE A 371 38.20 -2.75 -42.91
CA ILE A 371 37.21 -3.50 -43.69
C ILE A 371 35.80 -3.11 -43.24
N ASN A 372 34.95 -2.71 -44.18
CA ASN A 372 33.54 -2.38 -43.97
C ASN A 372 32.65 -3.30 -44.82
N GLY A 373 31.44 -3.60 -44.35
CA GLY A 373 30.46 -4.39 -45.10
C GLY A 373 30.43 -5.88 -44.73
N ALA A 374 29.95 -6.71 -45.65
CA ALA A 374 29.68 -8.13 -45.39
C ALA A 374 30.95 -8.99 -45.58
N LEU A 375 31.59 -9.33 -44.45
CA LEU A 375 32.71 -10.27 -44.32
C LEU A 375 32.34 -11.41 -43.36
N PRO A 376 31.47 -12.34 -43.77
CA PRO A 376 30.92 -13.38 -42.87
C PRO A 376 31.97 -14.39 -42.36
N ARG A 377 33.12 -14.48 -43.03
CA ARG A 377 34.26 -15.33 -42.66
C ARG A 377 35.55 -14.72 -43.19
N ILE A 378 36.66 -14.93 -42.48
CA ILE A 378 38.00 -14.56 -42.92
C ILE A 378 38.93 -15.78 -42.89
N LEU A 379 39.89 -15.84 -43.80
CA LEU A 379 40.91 -16.89 -43.88
C LEU A 379 42.30 -16.27 -44.08
N MET A 380 43.29 -16.71 -43.30
CA MET A 380 44.63 -16.10 -43.30
C MET A 380 45.71 -16.95 -43.97
N ASN A 381 45.58 -18.28 -43.88
CA ASN A 381 46.49 -19.22 -44.52
C ASN A 381 45.98 -19.54 -45.94
N LEU A 382 46.51 -18.82 -46.94
CA LEU A 382 46.02 -18.85 -48.31
C LEU A 382 47.07 -19.43 -49.26
N LYS A 383 46.65 -20.42 -50.07
CA LYS A 383 47.50 -20.98 -51.10
C LYS A 383 47.91 -19.89 -52.10
N GLY A 384 49.21 -19.69 -52.28
CA GLY A 384 49.77 -18.69 -53.19
C GLY A 384 50.12 -17.36 -52.53
N PHE A 385 49.89 -17.21 -51.22
CA PHE A 385 50.33 -16.06 -50.43
C PHE A 385 51.24 -16.53 -49.29
N ASP A 386 52.52 -16.70 -49.61
CA ASP A 386 53.52 -17.16 -48.65
C ASP A 386 53.54 -16.25 -47.41
N ASN A 387 53.45 -16.86 -46.23
CA ASN A 387 53.54 -16.21 -44.93
C ASN A 387 52.52 -15.07 -44.69
N ASN A 388 51.39 -15.05 -45.39
CA ASN A 388 50.37 -14.00 -45.23
C ASN A 388 49.88 -13.86 -43.79
N ASN A 389 49.54 -14.97 -43.14
CA ASN A 389 49.17 -15.07 -41.73
C ASN A 389 50.24 -14.48 -40.78
N LEU A 390 51.52 -14.51 -41.13
CA LEU A 390 52.58 -13.93 -40.30
C LEU A 390 52.63 -12.40 -40.38
N LYS A 391 51.95 -11.80 -41.37
CA LYS A 391 51.95 -10.34 -41.59
C LYS A 391 50.93 -9.63 -40.71
N LEU A 392 49.89 -10.31 -40.23
CA LEU A 392 48.96 -9.74 -39.27
C LEU A 392 49.69 -9.57 -37.93
N ILE A 393 49.76 -8.34 -37.44
CA ILE A 393 50.44 -8.02 -36.18
C ILE A 393 49.48 -7.60 -35.08
N ASN A 394 48.31 -7.03 -35.41
CA ASN A 394 47.33 -6.64 -34.39
C ASN A 394 45.90 -6.66 -34.91
N ILE A 395 44.96 -7.12 -34.08
CA ILE A 395 43.53 -6.84 -34.22
C ILE A 395 43.25 -5.57 -33.40
N ASN A 396 42.92 -4.48 -34.08
CA ASN A 396 42.71 -3.19 -33.43
C ASN A 396 41.26 -2.99 -33.00
N GLN A 397 40.31 -3.51 -33.77
CA GLN A 397 38.88 -3.37 -33.53
C GLN A 397 38.13 -4.48 -34.28
N TRP A 398 37.14 -5.12 -33.64
CA TRP A 398 36.29 -6.12 -34.29
C TRP A 398 35.24 -5.49 -35.21
N GLY A 399 34.70 -4.34 -34.80
CA GLY A 399 33.65 -3.64 -35.52
C GLY A 399 32.33 -4.41 -35.52
N ASP A 400 31.45 -4.04 -36.44
CA ASP A 400 30.09 -4.59 -36.51
C ASP A 400 29.96 -5.60 -37.66
N ILE A 401 31.02 -6.37 -37.93
CA ILE A 401 30.98 -7.47 -38.90
C ILE A 401 30.04 -8.56 -38.39
N ALA A 402 29.13 -9.01 -39.26
CA ALA A 402 28.23 -10.13 -39.00
C ALA A 402 28.96 -11.45 -39.29
N TRP A 403 29.77 -11.91 -38.33
CA TRP A 403 30.49 -13.16 -38.50
C TRP A 403 29.51 -14.33 -38.50
N GLU A 404 29.58 -15.17 -39.52
CA GLU A 404 28.81 -16.42 -39.62
C GLU A 404 29.69 -17.64 -39.33
N ASN A 405 31.01 -17.51 -39.53
CA ASN A 405 31.96 -18.59 -39.28
C ASN A 405 33.36 -18.03 -39.00
N MET A 406 33.97 -18.48 -37.89
CA MET A 406 35.32 -18.08 -37.51
C MET A 406 36.32 -19.25 -37.57
N SER A 407 35.94 -20.36 -38.19
CA SER A 407 36.86 -21.48 -38.37
C SER A 407 38.06 -21.07 -39.21
N TYR A 408 39.25 -21.29 -38.65
CA TYR A 408 40.56 -20.91 -39.21
C TYR A 408 40.79 -19.40 -39.42
N ALA A 409 40.00 -18.52 -38.79
CA ALA A 409 40.04 -17.08 -39.05
C ALA A 409 41.37 -16.39 -38.75
N PHE A 410 42.12 -16.84 -37.75
CA PHE A 410 43.46 -16.33 -37.40
C PHE A 410 44.47 -17.47 -37.23
N TYR A 411 44.23 -18.57 -37.96
CA TYR A 411 45.09 -19.75 -37.94
C TYR A 411 46.54 -19.38 -38.30
N GLN A 412 47.47 -19.81 -37.45
CA GLN A 412 48.91 -19.55 -37.57
C GLN A 412 49.28 -18.07 -37.65
N CYS A 413 48.46 -17.15 -37.13
CA CYS A 413 48.83 -15.74 -37.04
C CYS A 413 49.80 -15.52 -35.87
N VAL A 414 51.01 -16.07 -36.00
CA VAL A 414 52.04 -16.14 -34.94
C VAL A 414 52.36 -14.77 -34.33
N ASN A 415 52.38 -13.72 -35.17
CA ASN A 415 52.72 -12.37 -34.77
C ASN A 415 51.53 -11.56 -34.23
N ALA A 416 50.30 -12.06 -34.36
CA ALA A 416 49.11 -11.29 -34.04
C ALA A 416 48.91 -11.13 -32.52
N THR A 417 48.73 -9.88 -32.10
CA THR A 417 48.16 -9.49 -30.82
C THR A 417 46.75 -8.93 -31.02
N SER A 418 46.11 -8.46 -29.94
CA SER A 418 44.86 -7.70 -30.04
C SER A 418 44.81 -6.62 -28.96
N ASP A 419 44.59 -5.38 -29.41
CA ASP A 419 44.31 -4.22 -28.56
C ASP A 419 42.82 -3.81 -28.62
N ALA A 420 41.99 -4.61 -29.30
CA ALA A 420 40.56 -4.37 -29.43
C ALA A 420 39.89 -4.30 -28.06
N ILE A 421 39.10 -3.25 -27.86
CA ILE A 421 38.29 -3.01 -26.65
C ILE A 421 36.81 -3.35 -26.87
N ASP A 422 36.44 -3.60 -28.13
CA ASP A 422 35.12 -4.07 -28.53
C ASP A 422 35.10 -5.59 -28.70
N THR A 423 33.91 -6.17 -28.74
CA THR A 423 33.71 -7.60 -28.98
C THR A 423 33.28 -7.87 -30.42
N PRO A 424 33.65 -9.02 -30.99
CA PRO A 424 33.02 -9.47 -32.22
C PRO A 424 31.56 -9.82 -31.96
N ASP A 425 30.72 -9.57 -32.94
CA ASP A 425 29.36 -10.11 -32.94
C ASP A 425 29.38 -11.57 -33.41
N LEU A 426 29.13 -12.47 -32.46
CA LEU A 426 29.22 -13.91 -32.65
C LEU A 426 27.85 -14.60 -32.73
N ARG A 427 26.74 -13.85 -32.72
CA ARG A 427 25.38 -14.41 -32.63
C ARG A 427 25.01 -15.39 -33.75
N LEU A 428 25.69 -15.30 -34.89
CA LEU A 428 25.51 -16.21 -36.05
C LEU A 428 26.65 -17.24 -36.18
N VAL A 429 27.67 -17.19 -35.32
CA VAL A 429 28.81 -18.10 -35.33
C VAL A 429 28.47 -19.34 -34.52
N ASN A 430 28.50 -20.50 -35.19
CA ASN A 430 28.42 -21.81 -34.55
C ASN A 430 29.76 -22.57 -34.56
N ASN A 431 30.78 -22.08 -35.29
CA ASN A 431 32.05 -22.76 -35.46
C ASN A 431 33.23 -21.78 -35.36
N MET A 432 34.10 -22.03 -34.36
CA MET A 432 35.36 -21.31 -34.10
C MET A 432 36.58 -22.23 -34.14
N LYS A 433 36.45 -23.40 -34.74
CA LYS A 433 37.51 -24.39 -34.89
C LYS A 433 38.80 -23.75 -35.37
N ARG A 434 39.89 -23.96 -34.62
CA ARG A 434 41.25 -23.52 -34.96
C ARG A 434 41.38 -22.02 -35.24
N MET A 435 40.47 -21.20 -34.71
CA MET A 435 40.46 -19.76 -34.93
C MET A 435 41.82 -19.13 -34.56
N PHE A 436 42.42 -19.53 -33.44
CA PHE A 436 43.73 -19.05 -32.97
C PHE A 436 44.76 -20.19 -32.81
N GLU A 437 44.58 -21.31 -33.53
CA GLU A 437 45.58 -22.40 -33.53
C GLU A 437 46.93 -21.85 -34.03
N GLU A 438 47.98 -22.04 -33.25
CA GLU A 438 49.34 -21.54 -33.42
C GLU A 438 49.47 -19.99 -33.50
N ALA A 439 48.49 -19.24 -32.96
CA ALA A 439 48.61 -17.80 -32.74
C ALA A 439 49.47 -17.52 -31.49
N VAL A 440 50.78 -17.80 -31.63
CA VAL A 440 51.77 -17.85 -30.54
C VAL A 440 51.71 -16.64 -29.59
N ASN A 441 51.54 -15.43 -30.10
CA ASN A 441 51.54 -14.19 -29.32
C ASN A 441 50.16 -13.71 -28.86
N PHE A 442 49.08 -14.39 -29.25
CA PHE A 442 47.72 -13.97 -28.93
C PHE A 442 47.40 -14.27 -27.46
N ASN A 443 47.04 -13.23 -26.70
CA ASN A 443 46.67 -13.34 -25.29
C ASN A 443 45.73 -12.18 -24.85
N ALA A 444 44.87 -11.71 -25.75
CA ALA A 444 43.92 -10.65 -25.42
C ALA A 444 42.77 -11.18 -24.56
N ASP A 445 42.26 -10.35 -23.65
CA ASP A 445 41.11 -10.70 -22.81
C ASP A 445 39.85 -10.83 -23.68
N ILE A 446 39.29 -12.04 -23.71
CA ILE A 446 38.07 -12.42 -24.43
C ILE A 446 37.02 -13.01 -23.50
N SER A 447 37.18 -12.83 -22.18
CA SER A 447 36.29 -13.36 -21.14
C SER A 447 34.83 -12.91 -21.29
N HIS A 448 34.63 -11.76 -21.93
CA HIS A 448 33.35 -11.08 -22.11
C HIS A 448 32.70 -11.35 -23.48
N TRP A 449 33.26 -12.25 -24.30
CA TRP A 449 32.64 -12.66 -25.56
C TRP A 449 31.41 -13.53 -25.30
N ASP A 450 30.31 -13.25 -26.01
CA ASP A 450 29.14 -14.12 -26.03
C ASP A 450 29.38 -15.29 -27.00
N VAL A 451 29.65 -16.47 -26.45
CA VAL A 451 29.87 -17.71 -27.19
C VAL A 451 28.70 -18.70 -27.08
N SER A 452 27.54 -18.24 -26.57
CA SER A 452 26.38 -19.10 -26.27
C SER A 452 25.81 -19.85 -27.49
N SER A 453 26.06 -19.35 -28.72
CA SER A 453 25.67 -20.01 -29.98
C SER A 453 26.75 -20.94 -30.56
N VAL A 454 27.96 -20.94 -30.01
CA VAL A 454 29.10 -21.68 -30.57
C VAL A 454 28.98 -23.16 -30.20
N MET A 455 29.16 -24.03 -31.20
CA MET A 455 29.10 -25.49 -31.06
C MET A 455 30.50 -26.12 -31.13
N ASP A 456 31.36 -25.64 -32.04
CA ASP A 456 32.68 -26.24 -32.31
C ASP A 456 33.83 -25.29 -31.91
N LEU A 457 34.59 -25.69 -30.90
CA LEU A 457 35.81 -25.04 -30.39
C LEU A 457 37.08 -25.89 -30.62
N ASP A 458 37.05 -26.91 -31.49
CA ASP A 458 38.19 -27.81 -31.73
C ASP A 458 39.47 -27.02 -32.02
N LYS A 459 40.51 -27.30 -31.23
CA LYS A 459 41.86 -26.69 -31.32
C LYS A 459 41.86 -25.16 -31.33
N MET A 460 40.85 -24.47 -30.80
CA MET A 460 40.73 -23.00 -30.93
C MET A 460 42.00 -22.26 -30.49
N PHE A 461 42.69 -22.68 -29.42
CA PHE A 461 43.93 -22.10 -28.89
C PHE A 461 45.10 -23.09 -28.90
N ASN A 462 45.03 -24.13 -29.72
CA ASN A 462 46.08 -25.15 -29.81
C ASN A 462 47.40 -24.50 -30.25
N GLY A 463 48.48 -24.64 -29.47
CA GLY A 463 49.77 -24.03 -29.76
C GLY A 463 49.83 -22.50 -29.58
N ALA A 464 48.77 -21.85 -29.08
CA ALA A 464 48.77 -20.42 -28.74
C ALA A 464 49.54 -20.19 -27.43
N SER A 465 50.87 -20.29 -27.50
CA SER A 465 51.72 -20.42 -26.30
C SER A 465 51.77 -19.21 -25.36
N ALA A 466 51.26 -18.05 -25.76
CA ALA A 466 51.08 -16.91 -24.85
C ALA A 466 49.72 -16.91 -24.15
N PHE A 467 48.74 -17.65 -24.67
CA PHE A 467 47.35 -17.58 -24.23
C PHE A 467 47.16 -18.11 -22.80
N ASN A 468 46.64 -17.26 -21.93
CA ASN A 468 46.41 -17.50 -20.51
C ASN A 468 45.30 -16.55 -19.97
N GLN A 469 44.11 -16.59 -20.58
CA GLN A 469 42.97 -15.78 -20.14
C GLN A 469 41.95 -16.59 -19.35
N ASP A 470 41.16 -15.92 -18.52
CA ASP A 470 40.07 -16.53 -17.77
C ASP A 470 38.82 -16.61 -18.66
N LEU A 471 38.38 -17.83 -18.97
CA LEU A 471 37.21 -18.10 -19.81
C LEU A 471 36.03 -18.65 -18.99
N SER A 472 36.08 -18.53 -17.66
CA SER A 472 35.08 -19.10 -16.76
C SER A 472 33.68 -18.51 -16.94
N LEU A 473 33.55 -17.32 -17.53
CA LEU A 473 32.28 -16.65 -17.81
C LEU A 473 31.62 -17.07 -19.13
N TRP A 474 32.30 -17.85 -19.97
CA TRP A 474 31.71 -18.32 -21.22
C TRP A 474 30.56 -19.29 -20.98
N ASP A 475 29.45 -19.08 -21.68
CA ASP A 475 28.36 -20.04 -21.79
C ASP A 475 28.72 -21.12 -22.83
N ILE A 476 29.04 -22.31 -22.35
CA ILE A 476 29.42 -23.47 -23.17
C ILE A 476 28.28 -24.47 -23.33
N SER A 477 27.05 -24.11 -22.98
CA SER A 477 25.90 -25.03 -23.01
C SER A 477 25.62 -25.60 -24.40
N SER A 478 25.97 -24.85 -25.46
CA SER A 478 25.83 -25.28 -26.86
C SER A 478 27.04 -26.04 -27.42
N VAL A 479 28.18 -26.04 -26.72
CA VAL A 479 29.45 -26.58 -27.26
C VAL A 479 29.45 -28.10 -27.21
N ASP A 480 29.69 -28.74 -28.37
CA ASP A 480 29.77 -30.20 -28.51
C ASP A 480 31.18 -30.71 -28.83
N ASP A 481 32.07 -29.88 -29.37
CA ASP A 481 33.47 -30.25 -29.66
C ASP A 481 34.48 -29.25 -29.06
N MET A 482 35.42 -29.76 -28.27
CA MET A 482 36.53 -28.99 -27.65
C MET A 482 37.88 -29.73 -27.76
N ILE A 483 38.02 -30.63 -28.74
CA ILE A 483 39.20 -31.47 -28.90
C ILE A 483 40.47 -30.60 -28.93
N GLU A 484 41.43 -30.93 -28.07
CA GLU A 484 42.75 -30.28 -27.98
C GLU A 484 42.73 -28.74 -27.89
N MET A 485 41.62 -28.15 -27.41
CA MET A 485 41.36 -26.69 -27.45
C MET A 485 42.52 -25.86 -26.90
N PHE A 486 43.11 -26.27 -25.76
CA PHE A 486 44.21 -25.55 -25.12
C PHE A 486 45.57 -26.25 -25.22
N TRP A 487 45.69 -27.33 -26.01
CA TRP A 487 46.92 -28.12 -26.09
C TRP A 487 48.09 -27.24 -26.56
N GLY A 488 49.14 -27.07 -25.75
CA GLY A 488 50.28 -26.22 -26.08
C GLY A 488 50.08 -24.71 -25.86
N SER A 489 48.98 -24.31 -25.23
CA SER A 489 48.81 -22.94 -24.68
C SER A 489 49.54 -22.79 -23.35
N ASN A 490 49.54 -21.57 -22.77
CA ASN A 490 50.09 -21.31 -21.44
C ASN A 490 48.98 -21.10 -20.39
N MET A 491 47.83 -21.74 -20.59
CA MET A 491 46.70 -21.71 -19.65
C MET A 491 47.14 -22.17 -18.26
N SER A 492 47.12 -21.24 -17.32
CA SER A 492 47.55 -21.45 -15.95
C SER A 492 46.59 -22.37 -15.17
N THR A 493 47.09 -22.96 -14.09
CA THR A 493 46.28 -23.78 -13.19
C THR A 493 45.09 -23.00 -12.61
N VAL A 494 45.25 -21.71 -12.34
CA VAL A 494 44.17 -20.85 -11.81
C VAL A 494 43.04 -20.70 -12.81
N ASN A 495 43.35 -20.40 -14.08
CA ASN A 495 42.32 -20.23 -15.10
C ASN A 495 41.65 -21.57 -15.46
N ASN A 496 42.42 -22.67 -15.50
CA ASN A 496 41.86 -24.01 -15.69
C ASN A 496 40.94 -24.40 -14.53
N ASP A 497 41.30 -24.08 -13.28
CA ASP A 497 40.43 -24.34 -12.13
C ASP A 497 39.13 -23.52 -12.19
N ALA A 498 39.22 -22.25 -12.57
CA ALA A 498 38.07 -21.36 -12.68
C ALA A 498 37.09 -21.86 -13.74
N LEU A 499 37.57 -22.15 -14.96
CA LEU A 499 36.71 -22.60 -16.05
C LEU A 499 36.08 -23.97 -15.75
N LEU A 500 36.82 -24.93 -15.19
CA LEU A 500 36.25 -26.25 -14.88
C LEU A 500 35.12 -26.14 -13.85
N GLN A 501 35.33 -25.34 -12.81
CA GLN A 501 34.33 -25.13 -11.76
C GLN A 501 33.07 -24.48 -12.31
N THR A 502 33.18 -23.42 -13.10
CA THR A 502 31.99 -22.70 -13.59
C THR A 502 31.27 -23.45 -14.70
N TRP A 503 32.00 -24.03 -15.66
CA TRP A 503 31.41 -24.78 -16.76
C TRP A 503 30.63 -26.01 -16.28
N SER A 504 31.11 -26.67 -15.21
CA SER A 504 30.41 -27.83 -14.61
C SER A 504 29.03 -27.51 -13.99
N LEU A 505 28.72 -26.23 -13.78
CA LEU A 505 27.44 -25.77 -13.24
C LEU A 505 26.41 -25.44 -14.32
N GLN A 506 26.83 -25.40 -15.59
CA GLN A 506 25.95 -25.10 -16.72
C GLN A 506 25.20 -26.35 -17.20
N VAL A 507 24.16 -26.17 -18.02
CA VAL A 507 23.51 -27.28 -18.73
C VAL A 507 24.36 -27.62 -19.95
N ILE A 508 25.29 -28.54 -19.77
CA ILE A 508 26.34 -28.88 -20.76
C ILE A 508 26.05 -30.16 -21.56
N GLN A 509 26.68 -30.28 -22.72
CA GLN A 509 26.58 -31.46 -23.58
C GLN A 509 27.29 -32.69 -22.97
N HIS A 510 26.82 -33.88 -23.35
CA HIS A 510 27.50 -35.15 -23.07
C HIS A 510 28.53 -35.47 -24.17
N ASP A 511 29.44 -36.41 -23.89
CA ASP A 511 30.37 -37.00 -24.87
C ASP A 511 31.40 -36.00 -25.45
N VAL A 512 31.75 -34.95 -24.71
CA VAL A 512 32.84 -34.03 -25.09
C VAL A 512 34.19 -34.70 -24.84
N HIS A 513 34.98 -34.89 -25.89
CA HIS A 513 36.21 -35.66 -25.82
C HIS A 513 37.47 -34.80 -26.01
N ASP A 514 38.56 -35.24 -25.37
CA ASP A 514 39.93 -34.76 -25.48
C ASP A 514 40.12 -33.27 -25.20
N VAL A 515 39.45 -32.78 -24.15
CA VAL A 515 39.69 -31.44 -23.59
C VAL A 515 41.08 -31.43 -22.95
N ARG A 516 42.09 -30.98 -23.70
CA ARG A 516 43.48 -30.89 -23.23
C ARG A 516 43.73 -29.54 -22.60
N LEU A 517 44.07 -29.54 -21.31
CA LEU A 517 44.44 -28.35 -20.55
C LEU A 517 45.90 -28.00 -20.86
N GLY A 518 46.21 -26.70 -21.02
CA GLY A 518 47.46 -26.24 -21.65
C GLY A 518 48.79 -26.60 -20.97
N LEU A 519 48.79 -27.19 -19.76
CA LEU A 519 50.00 -27.54 -19.03
C LEU A 519 50.38 -29.02 -19.17
N SER A 520 51.69 -29.32 -19.12
CA SER A 520 52.24 -30.68 -19.14
C SER A 520 52.10 -31.46 -17.82
N SER A 521 51.73 -30.78 -16.74
CA SER A 521 51.25 -31.41 -15.50
C SER A 521 49.73 -31.49 -15.54
N LYS A 522 49.06 -32.02 -14.51
CA LYS A 522 47.60 -32.21 -14.42
C LYS A 522 46.73 -31.07 -14.98
N GLY A 523 47.23 -29.82 -15.01
CA GLY A 523 46.57 -28.70 -15.66
C GLY A 523 45.67 -27.92 -14.71
N TYR A 524 45.14 -28.57 -13.69
CA TYR A 524 44.26 -28.03 -12.64
C TYR A 524 44.74 -28.47 -11.25
N SER A 525 44.29 -27.78 -10.20
CA SER A 525 44.65 -28.10 -8.83
C SER A 525 43.68 -29.10 -8.20
N THR A 526 43.96 -29.52 -6.96
CA THR A 526 43.09 -30.48 -6.25
C THR A 526 41.69 -29.94 -5.96
N SER A 527 41.44 -28.63 -6.07
CA SER A 527 40.09 -28.07 -5.90
C SER A 527 39.12 -28.52 -7.00
N SER A 528 39.63 -28.85 -8.18
CA SER A 528 38.82 -29.24 -9.34
C SER A 528 38.73 -30.76 -9.52
N ASP A 529 39.32 -31.56 -8.61
CA ASP A 529 39.33 -33.03 -8.72
C ASP A 529 37.93 -33.63 -8.76
N ALA A 530 37.07 -33.22 -7.81
CA ALA A 530 35.68 -33.69 -7.75
C ALA A 530 34.85 -33.20 -8.95
N VAL A 531 35.17 -32.02 -9.48
CA VAL A 531 34.51 -31.45 -10.65
C VAL A 531 34.85 -32.24 -11.91
N VAL A 532 36.13 -32.51 -12.14
CA VAL A 532 36.58 -33.32 -13.29
C VAL A 532 36.06 -34.75 -13.21
N GLU A 533 36.03 -35.35 -12.01
CA GLU A 533 35.43 -36.67 -11.80
C GLU A 533 33.93 -36.66 -12.14
N ASN A 534 33.20 -35.61 -11.73
CA ASN A 534 31.79 -35.45 -12.07
C ASN A 534 31.56 -35.32 -13.59
N LEU A 535 32.33 -34.46 -14.25
CA LEU A 535 32.28 -34.28 -15.71
C LEU A 535 32.54 -35.61 -16.44
N SER A 536 33.51 -36.40 -15.95
CA SER A 536 33.81 -37.70 -16.54
C SER A 536 32.71 -38.74 -16.32
N ILE A 537 32.18 -38.86 -15.10
CA ILE A 537 31.21 -39.91 -14.75
C ILE A 537 29.81 -39.58 -15.27
N ASN A 538 29.36 -38.34 -15.12
CA ASN A 538 27.98 -37.97 -15.39
C ASN A 538 27.79 -37.43 -16.81
N TYR A 539 28.81 -36.79 -17.39
CA TYR A 539 28.74 -36.17 -18.72
C TYR A 539 29.58 -36.91 -19.77
N ASN A 540 30.34 -37.95 -19.39
CA ASN A 540 31.24 -38.70 -20.27
C ASN A 540 32.34 -37.83 -20.91
N TRP A 541 32.81 -36.81 -20.20
CA TRP A 541 33.91 -35.98 -20.67
C TRP A 541 35.27 -36.65 -20.50
N THR A 542 36.18 -36.44 -21.44
CA THR A 542 37.61 -36.79 -21.27
C THR A 542 38.46 -35.53 -21.18
N ILE A 543 39.07 -35.32 -20.00
CA ILE A 543 39.91 -34.16 -19.68
C ILE A 543 41.32 -34.65 -19.36
N SER A 544 42.32 -34.09 -20.04
CA SER A 544 43.72 -34.51 -19.86
C SER A 544 44.68 -33.31 -19.88
N SER A 545 45.89 -33.53 -19.39
CA SER A 545 47.00 -32.59 -19.52
C SER A 545 47.64 -32.64 -20.91
N GLN A 546 48.49 -31.66 -21.22
CA GLN A 546 49.23 -31.53 -22.48
C GLN A 546 50.00 -32.79 -22.90
#